data_AF-A0A0E0KDJ9-F1
#
_entry.id   AF-A0A0E0KDJ9-F1
#
_cell.length_a   1.000
_cell.length_b   1.000
_cell.length_c   1.000
_cell.angle_alpha   90.00
_cell.angle_beta   90.00
_cell.angle_gamma   90.00
#
_symmetry.space_group_name_H-M   'P 1'
#
loop_
_entity.id
_entity.type
_entity.pdbx_description
1 polymer ?
#
loop_
_entity_poly.entity_id
_entity_poly.type
_entity_poly.pdbx_seq_one_letter_code
_entity_poly.pdbx_strand_id
1 'polypeptide(L)'
;MPTSNAGVGLREALRAHNAWPEARGVKNATTTSGVGARSGFAVVTWGDWDCRTMLAKECVLGIDNKPEYFDRWINLKVPFEQVFSSGSDGPVPWAPAGLI
;
A
#
# COMPACT_ATOMS: atom_id res chain seq x y z
N MET A 1 16.21 14.54 -13.56
CA MET A 1 14.80 15.02 -13.47
C MET A 1 14.79 16.21 -12.50
N PRO A 2 14.38 17.41 -12.93
CA PRO A 2 14.30 18.56 -12.04
C PRO A 2 13.15 18.36 -11.05
N THR A 3 13.39 18.65 -9.78
CA THR A 3 12.36 18.65 -8.74
C THR A 3 11.50 19.90 -8.88
N SER A 4 10.21 19.84 -8.49
CA SER A 4 9.48 21.08 -8.23
C SER A 4 10.29 21.89 -7.21
N ASN A 5 10.21 23.20 -7.23
CA ASN A 5 11.24 24.12 -6.70
C ASN A 5 11.55 23.99 -5.18
N ALA A 6 10.90 23.06 -4.46
CA ALA A 6 11.17 22.66 -3.08
C ALA A 6 11.06 21.14 -2.82
N GLY A 7 10.84 20.32 -3.86
CA GLY A 7 10.76 18.87 -3.76
C GLY A 7 12.13 18.20 -3.74
N VAL A 8 12.21 17.01 -3.13
CA VAL A 8 13.37 16.12 -3.24
C VAL A 8 13.21 15.18 -4.43
N GLY A 9 14.32 14.66 -4.96
CA GLY A 9 14.27 13.68 -6.03
C GLY A 9 13.64 12.37 -5.54
N LEU A 10 12.97 11.63 -6.42
CA LEU A 10 12.29 10.38 -6.03
C LEU A 10 13.22 9.35 -5.37
N ARG A 11 14.49 9.28 -5.79
CA ARG A 11 15.50 8.41 -5.15
C ARG A 11 15.74 8.79 -3.68
N GLU A 12 15.75 10.09 -3.37
CA GLU A 12 15.89 10.60 -2.01
C GLU A 12 14.61 10.40 -1.21
N ALA A 13 13.44 10.66 -1.82
CA ALA A 13 12.15 10.38 -1.22
C ALA A 13 12.00 8.91 -0.83
N LEU A 14 12.41 7.97 -1.69
CA LEU A 14 12.37 6.53 -1.42
C LEU A 14 13.33 6.11 -0.30
N ARG A 15 14.51 6.74 -0.20
CA ARG A 15 15.44 6.50 0.92
C ARG A 15 14.86 6.99 2.24
N ALA A 16 14.33 8.21 2.26
CA ALA A 16 13.68 8.77 3.45
C ALA A 16 12.46 7.94 3.85
N HIS A 17 11.66 7.51 2.87
CA HIS A 17 10.53 6.60 3.08
C HIS A 17 11.01 5.24 3.59
N ASN A 18 12.15 4.71 3.16
CA ASN A 18 12.66 3.45 3.70
C ASN A 18 13.08 3.55 5.17
N ALA A 19 13.72 4.65 5.55
CA ALA A 19 14.23 4.87 6.90
C ALA A 19 13.11 5.11 7.93
N TRP A 20 12.00 5.74 7.51
CA TRP A 20 10.93 6.10 8.43
C TRP A 20 10.19 4.88 9.07
N PRO A 21 9.75 3.85 8.32
CA PRO A 21 9.14 2.64 8.89
C PRO A 21 10.11 1.81 9.73
N GLU A 22 11.41 1.85 9.42
CA GLU A 22 12.46 1.20 10.23
C GLU A 22 12.61 1.90 11.59
N ALA A 23 12.73 3.23 11.58
CA ALA A 23 12.80 4.04 12.80
C ALA A 23 11.53 3.90 13.67
N ARG A 24 10.39 3.61 13.05
CA ARG A 24 9.11 3.36 13.73
C ARG A 24 8.93 1.91 14.17
N GLY A 25 9.86 1.02 13.87
CA GLY A 25 9.80 -0.40 14.22
C GLY A 25 8.73 -1.21 13.47
N VAL A 26 8.11 -0.65 12.42
CA VAL A 26 6.94 -1.24 11.76
C VAL A 26 7.32 -2.38 10.82
N LYS A 27 8.54 -2.36 10.24
CA LYS A 27 9.02 -3.43 9.35
C LYS A 27 9.28 -4.76 10.08
N ASN A 28 9.60 -4.71 11.37
CA ASN A 28 9.98 -5.88 12.19
C ASN A 28 8.80 -6.45 13.00
N ALA A 29 7.61 -5.86 12.88
CA ALA A 29 6.41 -6.35 13.54
C ALA A 29 5.96 -7.65 12.86
N THR A 30 6.56 -8.79 13.21
CA THR A 30 6.12 -10.08 12.69
C THR A 30 4.79 -10.44 13.35
N THR A 31 3.71 -10.45 12.58
CA THR A 31 2.41 -10.91 13.09
C THR A 31 2.29 -12.41 12.86
N THR A 32 2.19 -13.18 13.94
CA THR A 32 1.97 -14.64 13.90
C THR A 32 0.47 -14.94 13.80
N SER A 33 -0.17 -14.53 12.71
CA SER A 33 -1.62 -14.74 12.51
C SER A 33 -1.87 -15.98 11.66
N GLY A 34 -1.77 -17.18 12.24
CA GLY A 34 -2.28 -18.48 11.72
C GLY A 34 -1.85 -18.97 10.31
N VAL A 35 -1.25 -18.11 9.49
CA VAL A 35 -0.96 -18.27 8.06
C VAL A 35 0.43 -17.71 7.81
N GLY A 36 1.44 -18.32 8.45
CA GLY A 36 2.85 -17.93 8.31
C GLY A 36 3.21 -16.56 8.91
N ALA A 37 4.51 -16.35 9.11
CA ALA A 37 5.05 -15.06 9.51
C ALA A 37 4.83 -14.04 8.37
N ARG A 38 4.05 -12.99 8.63
CA ARG A 38 3.89 -11.86 7.70
C ARG A 38 4.47 -10.59 8.31
N SER A 39 5.04 -9.76 7.45
CA SER A 39 5.40 -8.37 7.77
C SER A 39 4.15 -7.65 8.28
N GLY A 40 4.21 -7.08 9.48
CA GLY A 40 3.14 -6.26 10.08
C GLY A 40 2.97 -4.89 9.42
N PHE A 41 3.63 -4.69 8.29
CA PHE A 41 3.54 -3.52 7.43
C PHE A 41 3.02 -3.93 6.05
N ALA A 42 2.03 -3.19 5.55
CA ALA A 42 1.49 -3.30 4.20
C ALA A 42 1.28 -1.92 3.58
N VAL A 43 1.55 -1.80 2.28
CA VAL A 43 1.19 -0.62 1.48
C VAL A 43 -0.27 -0.77 1.04
N VAL A 44 -1.04 0.31 1.13
CA VAL A 44 -2.45 0.34 0.69
C VAL A 44 -2.59 1.44 -0.35
N THR A 45 -3.22 1.13 -1.48
CA THR A 45 -3.42 2.05 -2.60
C THR A 45 -4.86 2.00 -3.11
N TRP A 46 -5.27 3.04 -3.84
CA TRP A 46 -6.56 3.05 -4.52
C TRP A 46 -6.41 2.59 -5.97
N GLY A 47 -6.41 1.28 -6.19
CA GLY A 47 -6.07 0.69 -7.49
C GLY A 47 -4.60 0.31 -7.60
N ASP A 48 -4.20 -0.09 -8.80
CA ASP A 48 -2.84 -0.59 -9.07
C ASP A 48 -1.89 0.51 -9.58
N TRP A 49 -2.40 1.71 -9.83
CA TRP A 49 -1.69 2.74 -10.59
C TRP A 49 -0.43 3.24 -9.88
N ASP A 50 -0.49 3.50 -8.57
CA ASP A 50 0.61 4.07 -7.80
C ASP A 50 1.85 3.15 -7.79
N CYS A 51 1.68 1.90 -7.36
CA CYS A 51 2.79 0.96 -7.20
C CYS A 51 3.17 0.24 -8.50
N ARG A 52 2.18 -0.22 -9.29
CA ARG A 52 2.43 -1.00 -10.52
C ARG A 52 2.87 -0.14 -11.68
N THR A 53 2.30 1.07 -11.81
CA THR A 53 2.48 1.89 -13.03
C THR A 53 3.41 3.07 -12.77
N MET A 54 3.08 3.97 -11.85
CA MET A 54 3.86 5.20 -11.66
C MET A 54 5.23 4.91 -11.06
N LEU A 55 5.28 4.25 -9.90
CA LEU A 55 6.55 3.97 -9.23
C LEU A 55 7.45 3.07 -10.08
N ALA A 56 6.88 2.05 -10.75
CA ALA A 56 7.64 1.18 -11.63
C ALA A 56 8.25 1.94 -12.82
N LYS A 57 7.49 2.84 -13.46
CA LYS A 57 7.98 3.65 -14.58
C LYS A 57 9.12 4.57 -14.15
N GLU A 58 8.98 5.25 -13.01
CA GLU A 58 10.03 6.15 -12.52
C GLU A 58 11.29 5.40 -12.06
N CYS A 59 11.14 4.15 -11.59
CA CYS A 59 12.29 3.30 -11.28
C CYS A 59 13.06 2.83 -12.52
N VAL A 60 12.37 2.47 -13.60
CA VAL A 60 13.01 2.13 -14.88
C VAL A 60 13.78 3.32 -15.47
N LEU A 61 13.36 4.55 -15.16
CA LEU A 61 14.00 5.79 -15.61
C LEU A 61 15.23 6.21 -14.79
N GLY A 62 15.78 5.32 -13.95
CA GLY A 62 17.09 5.53 -13.29
C GLY A 62 17.05 5.51 -11.76
N ILE A 63 16.16 4.72 -11.15
CA ILE A 63 16.20 4.43 -9.72
C ILE A 63 16.36 2.93 -9.51
N ASP A 64 17.61 2.54 -9.40
CA ASP A 64 18.03 1.24 -8.88
C ASP A 64 17.75 1.26 -7.38
N ASN A 65 17.01 0.27 -6.88
CA ASN A 65 16.54 0.08 -5.49
C ASN A 65 15.11 0.56 -5.18
N LYS A 66 14.13 0.16 -6.01
CA LYS A 66 12.73 0.14 -5.54
C LYS A 66 12.63 -0.85 -4.37
N PRO A 67 12.11 -0.45 -3.20
CA PRO A 67 11.92 -1.38 -2.08
C PRO A 67 10.91 -2.47 -2.42
N GLU A 68 11.24 -3.74 -2.14
CA GLU A 68 10.39 -4.90 -2.47
C GLU A 68 9.00 -4.86 -1.84
N TYR A 69 8.82 -4.13 -0.73
CA TYR A 69 7.50 -3.99 -0.12
C TYR A 69 6.53 -3.15 -0.97
N PHE A 70 7.01 -2.42 -1.99
CA PHE A 70 6.15 -1.79 -2.99
C PHE A 70 5.72 -2.74 -4.12
N ASP A 71 6.28 -3.96 -4.18
CA ASP A 71 5.80 -5.00 -5.10
C ASP A 71 4.55 -5.73 -4.58
N ARG A 72 4.13 -5.42 -3.35
CA ARG A 72 2.94 -5.97 -2.71
C ARG A 72 2.14 -4.83 -2.08
N TRP A 73 0.90 -4.66 -2.52
CA TRP A 73 -0.02 -3.67 -1.95
C TRP A 73 -1.43 -4.24 -1.83
N ILE A 74 -2.20 -3.65 -0.94
CA ILE A 74 -3.65 -3.87 -0.85
C ILE A 74 -4.31 -2.84 -1.74
N ASN A 75 -4.94 -3.30 -2.82
CA ASN A 75 -5.79 -2.47 -3.65
C ASN A 75 -7.16 -2.30 -2.96
N LEU A 76 -7.36 -1.16 -2.32
CA LEU A 76 -8.56 -0.86 -1.52
C LEU A 76 -9.84 -0.80 -2.36
N LYS A 77 -9.72 -0.61 -3.68
CA LYS A 77 -10.86 -0.59 -4.59
C LYS A 77 -11.58 -1.94 -4.62
N VAL A 78 -10.85 -3.05 -4.50
CA VAL A 78 -11.42 -4.41 -4.50
C VAL A 78 -12.40 -4.64 -3.34
N PRO A 79 -12.02 -4.49 -2.05
CA PRO A 79 -12.96 -4.67 -0.95
C PRO A 79 -14.04 -3.58 -0.94
N PHE A 80 -13.75 -2.37 -1.42
CA PHE A 80 -14.75 -1.32 -1.55
C PHE A 80 -15.86 -1.73 -2.52
N GLU A 81 -15.53 -2.19 -3.73
CA GLU A 81 -16.51 -2.66 -4.71
C GLU A 81 -17.30 -3.88 -4.22
N GLN A 82 -16.65 -4.78 -3.48
CA GLN A 82 -17.33 -5.93 -2.85
C GLN A 82 -18.41 -5.52 -1.84
N VAL A 83 -18.22 -4.41 -1.13
CA VAL A 83 -19.17 -3.93 -0.13
C VAL A 83 -20.23 -2.99 -0.74
N PHE A 84 -19.84 -2.16 -1.71
CA PHE A 84 -20.65 -1.03 -2.17
C PHE A 84 -21.09 -1.08 -3.64
N SER A 85 -20.58 -2.01 -4.46
CA SER A 85 -20.91 -2.09 -5.90
C SER A 85 -21.72 -3.33 -6.29
N SER A 86 -21.94 -4.27 -5.38
CA SER A 86 -23.00 -5.29 -5.52
C SER A 86 -24.36 -4.62 -5.31
N GLY A 87 -24.99 -4.17 -6.39
CA GLY A 87 -26.32 -3.57 -6.39
C GLY A 87 -27.45 -4.54 -6.04
N SER A 88 -27.46 -5.06 -4.82
CA SER A 88 -28.54 -5.90 -4.30
C SER A 88 -28.60 -5.77 -2.79
N ASP A 89 -29.80 -5.46 -2.30
CA ASP A 89 -30.26 -5.38 -0.90
C ASP A 89 -29.96 -6.64 -0.06
N GLY A 90 -28.70 -7.01 0.09
CA GLY A 90 -28.24 -8.09 0.96
C GLY A 90 -27.67 -7.51 2.27
N PRO A 91 -27.90 -8.16 3.43
CA PRO A 91 -27.33 -7.69 4.68
C PRO A 91 -25.81 -7.70 4.57
N VAL A 92 -25.20 -6.56 4.91
CA VAL A 92 -23.75 -6.40 5.04
C VAL A 92 -23.22 -7.49 5.99
N PRO A 93 -22.27 -8.35 5.59
CA PRO A 93 -21.84 -9.51 6.39
C PRO A 93 -21.28 -9.19 7.78
N TRP A 94 -20.91 -7.93 8.02
CA TRP A 94 -20.35 -7.44 9.28
C TRP A 94 -21.33 -6.58 10.08
N ALA A 95 -22.52 -6.27 9.54
CA ALA A 95 -23.50 -5.52 10.32
C ALA A 95 -24.00 -6.40 11.47
N PRO A 96 -23.90 -5.95 12.73
CA PRO A 96 -24.52 -6.66 13.83
C PRO A 96 -26.02 -6.74 13.54
N ALA A 97 -26.58 -7.95 13.62
CA ALA A 97 -28.01 -8.17 13.45
C ALA A 97 -28.77 -7.24 14.43
N GLY A 98 -29.55 -6.29 13.90
CA GLY A 98 -30.47 -5.48 14.70
C GLY A 98 -30.23 -3.97 14.75
N LEU A 99 -29.67 -3.33 13.72
CA LEU A 99 -29.78 -1.87 13.58
C LEU A 99 -30.41 -1.45 12.26
N ILE A 100 -31.74 -1.64 12.19
CA ILE A 100 -32.72 -0.73 11.57
C ILE A 100 -33.93 -0.70 12.48
#